data_AF-A0A031WCM4-F1
#
_entry.id   AF-A0A031WCM4-F1
#
_cell.length_a   1.000
_cell.length_b   1.000
_cell.length_c   1.000
_cell.angle_alpha   90.00
_cell.angle_beta   90.00
_cell.angle_gamma   90.00
#
_symmetry.space_group_name_H-M   'P 1'
#
loop_
_entity.id
_entity.type
_entity.pdbx_description
1 polymer ?
#
loop_
_entity_poly.entity_id
_entity_poly.type
_entity_poly.pdbx_seq_one_letter_code
_entity_poly.pdbx_strand_id
1 'polypeptide(L)' 'MARIYAQRSGSLNEQDRLELLRLLGKAGYTVKVAREKQNSKTTYTYFVEYTEEQEEK' A
#
# COMPACT_ATOMS: atom_id res chain seq x y z
N MET A 1 0.10 7.15 9.76
CA MET A 1 0.35 6.55 8.43
C MET A 1 0.19 5.05 8.56
N ALA A 2 -0.70 4.45 7.78
CA ALA A 2 -1.00 3.01 7.83
C ALA A 2 -0.41 2.29 6.61
N ARG A 3 0.00 1.03 6.80
CA ARG A 3 0.68 0.22 5.78
C ARG A 3 -0.06 -1.08 5.55
N ILE A 4 -0.36 -1.36 4.29
CA ILE A 4 -0.96 -2.61 3.83
C ILE A 4 0.15 -3.45 3.19
N TYR A 5 0.47 -4.55 3.86
CA TYR A 5 1.41 -5.54 3.35
C TYR A 5 0.67 -6.63 2.58
N ALA A 6 1.39 -7.32 1.68
CA ALA A 6 0.89 -8.56 1.11
C ALA A 6 0.55 -9.56 2.22
N GLN A 7 -0.61 -10.22 2.11
CA GLN A 7 -1.03 -11.22 3.08
C GLN A 7 -0.08 -12.42 3.07
N ARG A 8 0.06 -13.09 4.22
CA ARG A 8 1.06 -14.15 4.50
C ARG A 8 1.05 -15.34 3.52
N SER A 9 0.04 -15.47 2.67
CA SER A 9 -0.09 -16.50 1.63
C SER A 9 -0.61 -15.96 0.29
N GLY A 10 -0.59 -14.65 0.09
CA GLY A 10 -1.09 -13.99 -1.12
C GLY A 10 -0.09 -12.98 -1.66
N SER A 11 -0.14 -12.74 -2.97
CA SER A 11 0.58 -11.65 -3.60
C SER A 11 -0.30 -10.41 -3.57
N LEU A 12 0.20 -9.29 -3.04
CA LEU A 12 -0.43 -7.99 -3.31
C LEU A 12 -0.10 -7.63 -4.75
N ASN A 13 -0.91 -8.09 -5.70
CA ASN A 13 -0.64 -7.93 -7.12
C ASN A 13 -0.81 -6.47 -7.55
N GLU A 14 -0.39 -6.18 -8.77
CA GLU A 14 -0.48 -4.82 -9.30
C GLU A 14 -1.92 -4.33 -9.40
N GLN A 15 -2.86 -5.24 -9.70
CA GLN A 15 -4.29 -4.96 -9.70
C GLN A 15 -4.83 -4.62 -8.31
N ASP A 16 -4.49 -5.40 -7.28
CA ASP A 16 -4.92 -5.09 -5.90
C ASP A 16 -4.39 -3.74 -5.43
N ARG A 17 -3.14 -3.39 -5.78
CA ARG A 17 -2.56 -2.08 -5.47
C ARG A 17 -3.32 -0.94 -6.17
N LEU A 18 -3.72 -1.14 -7.42
CA LEU A 18 -4.50 -0.18 -8.20
C LEU A 18 -5.91 0.01 -7.65
N GLU A 19 -6.56 -1.07 -7.24
CA GLU A 19 -7.89 -1.00 -6.62
C GLU A 19 -7.80 -0.33 -5.24
N LEU A 20 -6.79 -0.64 -4.42
CA LEU A 20 -6.53 0.07 -3.16
C LEU A 20 -6.29 1.57 -3.39
N LEU A 21 -5.48 1.93 -4.39
CA LEU A 21 -5.26 3.33 -4.80
C LEU A 21 -6.57 4.04 -5.14
N ARG A 22 -7.44 3.40 -5.93
CA ARG A 22 -8.74 3.96 -6.31
C ARG A 22 -9.68 4.10 -5.12
N LEU A 23 -9.72 3.10 -4.25
CA LEU A 23 -10.68 3.01 -3.15
C LEU A 23 -10.31 4.01 -2.04
N LEU A 24 -9.04 4.02 -1.65
CA LEU A 24 -8.50 4.97 -0.67
C LEU A 24 -8.46 6.41 -1.25
N GLY A 25 -8.09 6.58 -2.53
CA GLY A 25 -8.13 7.88 -3.19
C GLY A 25 -9.55 8.48 -3.28
N LYS A 26 -10.57 7.66 -3.58
CA LYS A 26 -11.98 8.09 -3.53
C LYS A 26 -12.43 8.50 -2.12
N ALA A 27 -11.85 7.89 -1.10
CA ALA A 27 -12.17 8.18 0.28
C ALA A 27 -11.34 9.36 0.86
N GLY A 28 -10.56 10.05 0.02
CA GLY A 28 -9.76 11.22 0.42
C GLY A 28 -8.42 10.89 1.07
N TYR A 29 -7.98 9.63 1.01
CA TYR A 29 -6.70 9.23 1.56
C TYR A 29 -5.60 9.40 0.51
N THR A 30 -4.45 9.90 0.96
CA THR A 30 -3.24 9.91 0.16
C THR A 30 -2.60 8.52 0.21
N VAL A 31 -2.39 7.92 -0.96
CA VAL A 31 -1.91 6.53 -1.09
C VAL A 31 -0.62 6.49 -1.89
N LYS A 32 0.33 5.69 -1.43
CA LYS A 32 1.65 5.52 -2.03
C LYS A 32 2.03 4.05 -2.08
N VAL A 33 2.44 3.60 -3.26
CA VAL A 33 3.00 2.25 -3.42
C VAL A 33 4.50 2.32 -3.16
N ALA A 34 4.98 1.49 -2.24
CA ALA A 34 6.38 1.37 -1.92
C ALA A 34 6.81 -0.10 -1.89
N ARG A 35 8.12 -0.33 -1.87
CA ARG A 35 8.72 -1.65 -1.74
C ARG A 35 9.91 -1.57 -0.80
N GLU A 36 10.04 -2.54 0.08
CA GLU A 36 11.21 -2.70 0.94
C GLU A 36 11.95 -3.98 0.60
N LYS A 37 13.27 -3.96 0.78
CA LYS A 37 14.11 -5.14 0.57
C LYS A 37 14.13 -5.94 1.87
N GLN A 38 13.68 -7.19 1.83
CA GLN A 38 13.68 -8.02 3.03
C GLN A 38 15.08 -8.62 3.25
N ASN A 39 15.72 -8.16 4.32
CA ASN A 39 16.96 -8.63 4.95
C ASN A 39 17.83 -9.56 4.09
N SER A 40 18.82 -8.98 3.39
CA SER A 40 19.90 -9.65 2.63
C SER A 40 19.51 -10.61 1.49
N LYS A 41 18.22 -10.85 1.20
CA LYS A 41 17.78 -11.59 0.01
C LYS A 41 17.36 -10.65 -1.12
N THR A 42 17.42 -11.13 -2.37
CA THR A 42 16.92 -10.44 -3.58
C THR A 42 15.38 -10.39 -3.63
N THR A 43 14.73 -10.39 -2.47
CA THR A 43 13.28 -10.42 -2.34
C THR A 43 12.80 -9.04 -1.94
N TYR A 44 11.94 -8.47 -2.78
CA TYR A 44 11.29 -7.19 -2.51
C TYR A 44 9.87 -7.44 -2.01
N THR A 45 9.53 -6.87 -0.87
CA THR A 45 8.17 -6.87 -0.33
C THR A 45 7.51 -5.57 -0.75
N TYR A 46 6.46 -5.69 -1.57
CA TYR A 46 5.65 -4.55 -2.00
C TYR A 46 4.57 -4.28 -0.94
N PHE A 47 4.38 -3.02 -0.61
CA PHE A 47 3.36 -2.57 0.33
C PHE A 47 2.73 -1.25 -0.14
N VAL A 48 1.50 -1.02 0.29
CA VAL A 48 0.76 0.21 0.05
C VAL A 48 0.73 0.99 1.35
N GLU A 49 1.31 2.18 1.35
CA GLU A 49 1.25 3.13 2.45
C GLU A 49 0.13 4.13 2.18
N TYR A 50 -0.71 4.40 3.18
CA TYR A 50 -1.76 5.39 3.05
C TYR A 50 -1.83 6.30 4.28
N THR A 51 -2.20 7.54 4.03
CA THR A 51 -2.31 8.59 5.03
C THR A 51 -3.68 9.21 4.89
N GLU A 52 -4.41 9.21 6.01
CA GLU A 52 -5.60 10.04 6.14
C GLU A 52 -5.10 11.47 6.18
N GLU A 53 -5.13 12.16 5.04
CA GLU A 53 -5.24 13.61 5.07
C GLU A 53 -6.65 13.82 5.63
N GLN A 54 -6.74 13.95 6.95
CA GLN A 54 -7.89 14.61 7.52
C GLN A 54 -7.86 16.00 6.91
N GLU A 55 -8.65 16.18 5.86
CA GLU A 55 -9.28 17.45 5.59
C GLU A 55 -10.14 17.72 6.83
N GLU A 56 -9.48 18.27 7.86
CA GLU A 56 -10.12 18.87 9.00
C GLU A 56 -10.94 20.02 8.41
N LYS A 57 -12.23 19.73 8.33
CA LYS A 57 -13.36 20.48 7.80
C LYS A 57 -13.30 22.00 7.95
#